data_AF-A0A4Y2GHS1-F1
#
_entry.id   AF-A0A4Y2GHS1-F1
#
_cell.length_a   1.000
_cell.length_b   1.000
_cell.length_c   1.000
_cell.angle_alpha   90.00
_cell.angle_beta   90.00
_cell.angle_gamma   90.00
#
_symmetry.space_group_name_H-M   'P 1'
#
loop_
_entity.id
_entity.type
_entity.pdbx_description
1 polymer ?
#
loop_
_entity_poly.entity_id
_entity_poly.type
_entity_poly.pdbx_seq_one_letter_code
_entity_poly.pdbx_strand_id
1 'polypeptide(L)'
;MELVFFLLCLELQKKIDSIDKYRYLSFVKNTRNNKRVQLSCLPPTCADAHQHLCRVYYQVQVWLGNELDPENWGWVLKDNGLEPIRTLLPSAPEKLINTIFCNCKKGCNYNCGCKKVGLFCSQVCTNCQGQFCSNVESNTTDTDAYDINEEISDKSFFLQQSI
;
A
#
# COMPACT_ATOMS: atom_id res chain seq x y z
N MET A 1 -15.36 -8.51 8.82
CA MET A 1 -13.88 -8.44 8.75
C MET A 1 -13.40 -7.19 8.01
N GLU A 2 -14.06 -6.74 6.92
CA GLU A 2 -13.63 -5.53 6.17
C GLU A 2 -13.98 -4.20 6.87
N LEU A 3 -15.14 -4.10 7.53
CA LEU A 3 -15.58 -2.86 8.22
C LEU A 3 -14.66 -2.45 9.39
N VAL A 4 -14.10 -3.42 10.12
CA VAL A 4 -13.18 -3.14 11.24
C VAL A 4 -11.86 -2.57 10.72
N PHE A 5 -11.38 -3.04 9.57
CA PHE A 5 -10.19 -2.49 8.93
C PHE A 5 -10.42 -1.04 8.48
N PHE A 6 -11.61 -0.77 7.96
CA PHE A 6 -12.00 0.56 7.50
C PHE A 6 -12.17 1.56 8.65
N LEU A 7 -12.76 1.14 9.77
CA LEU A 7 -12.83 1.92 11.00
C LEU A 7 -11.44 2.15 11.59
N LEU A 8 -10.55 1.15 11.54
CA LEU A 8 -9.15 1.31 11.93
C LEU A 8 -8.44 2.36 11.06
N CYS A 9 -8.71 2.39 9.74
CA CYS A 9 -8.19 3.42 8.84
C CYS A 9 -8.71 4.83 9.19
N LEU A 10 -9.96 4.97 9.65
CA LEU A 10 -10.52 6.24 10.12
C LEU A 10 -9.92 6.66 11.47
N GLU A 11 -9.70 5.72 12.40
CA GLU A 11 -9.10 5.98 13.71
C GLU A 11 -7.58 6.27 13.63
N LEU A 12 -6.90 5.75 12.61
CA LEU A 12 -5.49 6.04 12.29
C LEU A 12 -5.26 7.42 11.65
N GLN A 13 -6.32 8.16 11.29
CA GLN A 13 -6.24 9.51 10.72
C GLN A 13 -5.57 10.54 11.66
N LYS A 14 -5.34 10.21 12.93
CA LYS A 14 -4.64 11.11 13.86
C LYS A 14 -3.12 11.21 13.64
N LYS A 15 -2.51 10.37 12.79
CA LYS A 15 -1.04 10.40 12.58
C LYS A 15 -0.55 10.15 11.14
N ILE A 16 -1.42 9.94 10.15
CA ILE A 16 -1.01 9.64 8.78
C ILE A 16 -1.87 10.40 7.77
N ASP A 17 -1.24 11.23 6.95
CA ASP A 17 -1.92 12.15 6.01
C ASP A 17 -2.50 11.48 4.75
N SER A 18 -2.16 10.21 4.48
CA SER A 18 -2.60 9.49 3.28
C SER A 18 -2.63 7.97 3.45
N ILE A 19 -3.68 7.32 2.92
CA ILE A 19 -3.80 5.85 2.87
C ILE A 19 -2.65 5.24 2.07
N ASP A 20 -2.23 5.90 0.99
CA ASP A 20 -1.15 5.40 0.13
C ASP A 20 0.21 5.48 0.83
N LYS A 21 0.43 6.52 1.67
CA LYS A 21 1.59 6.62 2.58
C LYS A 21 1.65 5.41 3.51
N TYR A 22 0.55 5.11 4.19
CA TYR A 22 0.47 3.98 5.10
C TYR A 22 0.70 2.63 4.40
N ARG A 23 0.11 2.46 3.20
CA ARG A 23 0.30 1.26 2.37
C ARG A 23 1.76 1.08 2.00
N TYR A 24 2.43 2.15 1.57
CA TYR A 24 3.86 2.12 1.26
C TYR A 24 4.71 1.78 2.49
N LEU A 25 4.51 2.47 3.62
CA LEU A 25 5.26 2.19 4.85
C LEU A 25 5.07 0.75 5.34
N SER A 26 3.86 0.22 5.23
CA SER A 26 3.55 -1.19 5.54
C SER A 26 4.29 -2.15 4.60
N PHE A 27 4.35 -1.83 3.30
CA PHE A 27 5.14 -2.59 2.33
C PHE A 27 6.64 -2.59 2.69
N VAL A 28 7.23 -1.41 2.94
CA VAL A 28 8.64 -1.28 3.35
C VAL A 28 8.92 -2.06 4.64
N LYS A 29 8.02 -2.02 5.62
CA LYS A 29 8.18 -2.79 6.86
C LYS A 29 8.18 -4.30 6.59
N ASN A 30 7.32 -4.77 5.69
CA ASN A 30 7.22 -6.19 5.35
C ASN A 30 8.44 -6.70 4.55
N THR A 31 9.08 -5.87 3.73
CA THR A 31 10.30 -6.27 2.98
C THR A 31 11.54 -6.44 3.87
N ARG A 32 11.60 -5.75 5.02
CA ARG A 32 12.73 -5.82 5.98
C ARG A 32 12.91 -7.20 6.63
N ASN A 33 11.86 -8.00 6.70
CA ASN A 33 11.87 -9.27 7.45
C ASN A 33 12.50 -10.45 6.70
N ASN A 34 13.15 -10.24 5.55
CA ASN A 34 13.69 -11.30 4.66
C ASN A 34 12.68 -12.39 4.24
N LYS A 35 11.39 -12.18 4.52
CA LYS A 35 10.29 -13.05 4.14
C LYS A 35 9.62 -12.47 2.89
N ARG A 36 9.06 -13.35 2.06
CA ARG A 36 8.24 -12.93 0.92
C ARG A 36 7.09 -12.06 1.44
N VAL A 37 6.95 -10.86 0.89
CA VAL A 37 5.85 -9.96 1.24
C VAL A 37 4.53 -10.61 0.81
N GLN A 38 3.63 -10.83 1.78
CA GLN A 38 2.26 -11.23 1.48
C GLN A 38 1.47 -9.98 1.11
N LEU A 39 1.10 -9.85 -0.17
CA LEU A 39 0.36 -8.69 -0.69
C LEU A 39 -1.04 -8.57 -0.05
N SER A 40 -1.62 -9.68 0.38
CA SER A 40 -2.89 -9.72 1.12
C SER A 40 -2.85 -9.02 2.47
N CYS A 41 -1.66 -8.79 3.02
CA CYS A 41 -1.47 -8.07 4.29
C CYS A 41 -1.31 -6.56 4.11
N LEU A 42 -1.35 -6.05 2.88
CA LEU A 42 -1.27 -4.62 2.61
C LEU A 42 -2.66 -3.98 2.77
N PRO A 43 -2.77 -2.79 3.40
CA PRO A 43 -4.03 -2.02 3.45
C PRO A 43 -4.51 -1.72 2.02
N PRO A 44 -5.81 -1.56 1.75
CA PRO A 44 -6.31 -1.25 0.41
C PRO A 44 -5.68 0.06 -0.12
N THR A 45 -5.65 0.20 -1.45
CA THR A 45 -5.27 1.47 -2.08
C THR A 45 -6.33 2.54 -1.81
N CYS A 46 -5.97 3.82 -1.90
CA CYS A 46 -6.94 4.92 -1.79
C CYS A 46 -8.13 4.75 -2.77
N ALA A 47 -7.88 4.32 -4.01
CA ALA A 47 -8.93 4.10 -5.00
C ALA A 47 -9.92 2.97 -4.62
N ASP A 48 -9.42 1.85 -4.11
CA ASP A 48 -10.25 0.74 -3.61
C ASP A 48 -11.07 1.17 -2.38
N ALA A 49 -10.45 1.91 -1.46
CA ALA A 49 -11.14 2.48 -0.31
C ALA A 49 -12.25 3.45 -0.73
N HIS A 50 -12.01 4.30 -1.74
CA HIS A 50 -13.02 5.20 -2.29
C HIS A 50 -14.20 4.43 -2.89
N GLN A 51 -13.95 3.40 -3.69
CA GLN A 51 -15.01 2.57 -4.26
C GLN A 51 -15.83 1.86 -3.18
N HIS A 52 -15.16 1.36 -2.13
CA HIS A 52 -15.86 0.80 -0.97
C HIS A 52 -16.79 1.82 -0.30
N LEU A 53 -16.33 3.05 -0.09
CA LEU A 53 -17.15 4.12 0.48
C LEU A 53 -18.37 4.46 -0.39
N CYS A 54 -18.20 4.54 -1.70
CA CYS A 54 -19.32 4.75 -2.62
C CYS A 54 -20.40 3.67 -2.46
N ARG A 55 -19.99 2.39 -2.39
CA ARG A 55 -20.94 1.28 -2.22
C ARG A 55 -21.62 1.29 -0.85
N VAL A 56 -20.88 1.58 0.22
CA VAL A 56 -21.44 1.71 1.57
C VAL A 56 -22.46 2.84 1.61
N TYR A 57 -22.15 4.00 1.02
CA TYR A 57 -23.06 5.13 0.94
C TYR A 57 -24.33 4.76 0.17
N TYR A 58 -24.21 4.17 -1.02
CA TYR A 58 -25.35 3.68 -1.79
C TYR A 58 -26.23 2.73 -0.97
N GLN A 59 -25.63 1.75 -0.29
CA GLN A 59 -26.36 0.78 0.50
C GLN A 59 -27.17 1.44 1.63
N VAL A 60 -26.58 2.44 2.31
CA VAL A 60 -27.26 3.23 3.34
C VAL A 60 -28.42 4.03 2.76
N GLN A 61 -28.24 4.66 1.59
CA GLN A 61 -29.28 5.46 0.93
C GLN A 61 -30.47 4.60 0.49
N VAL A 62 -30.21 3.40 -0.04
CA VAL A 62 -31.25 2.41 -0.36
C VAL A 62 -32.03 2.01 0.89
N TRP A 63 -31.36 1.78 2.02
CA TRP A 63 -32.05 1.48 3.29
C TRP A 63 -32.91 2.63 3.81
N LEU A 64 -32.57 3.86 3.47
CA LEU A 64 -33.39 5.04 3.78
C LEU A 64 -34.55 5.25 2.80
N GLY A 65 -34.65 4.43 1.74
CA GLY A 65 -35.70 4.54 0.72
C GLY A 65 -35.40 5.56 -0.37
N ASN A 66 -34.16 6.04 -0.49
CA ASN A 66 -33.75 6.93 -1.57
C ASN A 66 -33.35 6.12 -2.80
N GLU A 67 -33.84 6.53 -3.97
CA GLU A 67 -33.43 5.96 -5.25
C GLU A 67 -32.18 6.68 -5.76
N LEU A 68 -31.09 5.94 -5.90
CA LEU A 68 -29.86 6.40 -6.49
C LEU A 68 -29.50 5.49 -7.66
N ASP A 69 -28.83 6.05 -8.67
CA ASP A 69 -28.27 5.28 -9.76
C ASP A 69 -27.01 4.54 -9.28
N PRO A 70 -27.01 3.19 -9.20
CA PRO A 70 -25.91 2.40 -8.68
C PRO A 70 -24.59 2.61 -9.45
N GLU A 71 -24.64 2.94 -10.74
CA GLU A 71 -23.44 3.11 -11.56
C GLU A 71 -22.61 4.34 -11.13
N ASN A 72 -23.25 5.32 -10.48
CA ASN A 72 -22.57 6.47 -9.88
C ASN A 72 -21.93 6.16 -8.52
N TRP A 73 -22.21 4.99 -7.93
CA TRP A 73 -21.83 4.65 -6.56
C TRP A 73 -21.04 3.34 -6.45
N GLY A 74 -20.15 3.11 -7.41
CA GLY A 74 -19.17 2.02 -7.34
C GLY A 74 -19.73 0.66 -7.74
N TRP A 75 -20.80 0.66 -8.54
CA TRP A 75 -21.31 -0.51 -9.25
C TRP A 75 -21.17 -0.32 -10.76
N VAL A 76 -21.17 -1.43 -11.49
CA VAL A 76 -21.23 -1.43 -12.95
C VAL A 76 -22.29 -2.43 -13.39
N LEU A 77 -23.10 -2.05 -14.38
CA LEU A 77 -24.09 -2.96 -14.96
C LEU A 77 -23.41 -3.88 -15.98
N LYS A 78 -23.47 -5.19 -15.76
CA LYS A 78 -22.98 -6.22 -16.69
C LYS A 78 -23.95 -7.39 -16.72
N ASP A 79 -24.30 -7.86 -17.91
CA ASP A 79 -25.19 -9.01 -18.11
C ASP A 79 -26.49 -8.93 -17.27
N ASN A 80 -27.08 -7.74 -17.18
CA ASN A 80 -28.26 -7.41 -16.35
C ASN A 80 -28.06 -7.59 -14.83
N GLY A 81 -26.82 -7.73 -14.36
CA GLY A 81 -26.44 -7.76 -12.95
C GLY A 81 -25.60 -6.54 -12.55
N LEU A 82 -25.73 -6.13 -11.29
CA LEU A 82 -24.84 -5.14 -10.69
C LEU A 82 -23.59 -5.84 -10.15
N GLU A 83 -22.44 -5.52 -10.71
CA GLU A 83 -21.15 -5.96 -10.20
C GLU A 83 -20.45 -4.83 -9.43
N PRO A 84 -19.82 -5.11 -8.27
CA PRO A 84 -19.09 -4.10 -7.53
C PRO A 84 -17.78 -3.74 -8.25
N ILE A 85 -17.54 -2.44 -8.44
CA ILE A 85 -16.25 -1.92 -8.92
C ILE A 85 -15.26 -2.00 -7.77
N ARG A 86 -14.27 -2.90 -7.85
CA ARG A 86 -13.24 -3.02 -6.80
C ARG A 86 -12.26 -1.84 -6.87
N THR A 87 -11.65 -1.63 -8.02
CA THR A 87 -10.72 -0.51 -8.25
C THR A 87 -10.74 -0.11 -9.73
N LEU A 88 -10.55 1.18 -10.00
CA LEU A 88 -10.33 1.71 -11.35
C LEU A 88 -8.84 1.86 -11.67
N LEU A 89 -7.99 1.70 -10.66
CA LEU A 89 -6.53 1.80 -10.78
C LEU A 89 -5.88 0.42 -10.67
N PRO A 90 -4.70 0.23 -11.29
CA PRO A 90 -3.94 -0.99 -11.13
C PRO A 90 -3.61 -1.24 -9.64
N SER A 91 -3.60 -2.52 -9.25
CA SER A 91 -3.39 -2.93 -7.85
C SER A 91 -2.03 -2.53 -7.28
N ALA A 92 -1.06 -2.23 -8.14
CA ALA A 92 0.24 -1.67 -7.80
C ALA A 92 0.74 -0.79 -8.97
N PRO A 93 1.50 0.28 -8.71
CA PRO A 93 2.23 1.02 -9.73
C PRO A 93 3.11 0.09 -10.58
N GLU A 94 3.15 0.28 -11.89
CA GLU A 94 3.91 -0.58 -12.81
C GLU A 94 5.40 -0.66 -12.46
N LYS A 95 5.98 0.47 -12.01
CA LYS A 95 7.35 0.52 -11.52
C LYS A 95 7.58 -0.50 -10.41
N LEU A 96 6.65 -0.63 -9.45
CA LEU A 96 6.75 -1.57 -8.32
C LEU A 96 6.60 -3.02 -8.75
N ILE A 97 5.74 -3.32 -9.73
CA ILE A 97 5.55 -4.69 -10.25
C ILE A 97 6.85 -5.22 -10.87
N ASN A 98 7.60 -4.34 -11.53
CA ASN A 98 8.86 -4.67 -12.19
C ASN A 98 10.11 -4.38 -11.32
N THR A 99 9.93 -3.98 -10.06
CA THR A 99 11.07 -3.64 -9.18
C THR A 99 11.70 -4.92 -8.61
N ILE A 100 12.98 -5.13 -8.90
CA ILE A 100 13.78 -6.21 -8.30
C ILE A 100 14.48 -5.67 -7.05
N PHE A 101 14.34 -6.36 -5.92
CA PHE A 101 15.08 -6.04 -4.69
C PHE A 101 16.36 -6.87 -4.61
N CYS A 102 17.48 -6.22 -4.31
CA CYS A 102 18.73 -6.92 -4.05
C CYS A 102 18.93 -7.20 -2.55
N ASN A 103 19.54 -8.35 -2.27
CA ASN A 103 19.97 -8.74 -0.92
C ASN A 103 21.49 -8.52 -0.72
N CYS A 104 22.08 -7.58 -1.46
CA CYS A 104 23.52 -7.33 -1.47
C CYS A 104 24.02 -6.90 -0.08
N LYS A 105 24.91 -7.70 0.52
CA LYS A 105 25.47 -7.42 1.87
C LYS A 105 26.55 -6.35 1.89
N LYS A 106 27.24 -6.12 0.76
CA LYS A 106 28.37 -5.19 0.64
C LYS A 106 28.39 -4.57 -0.75
N GLY A 107 27.94 -3.32 -0.87
CA GLY A 107 27.89 -2.60 -2.14
C GLY A 107 26.95 -3.22 -3.19
N CYS A 108 26.47 -2.43 -4.13
CA CYS A 108 25.66 -2.92 -5.25
C CYS A 108 26.46 -2.76 -6.54
N ASN A 109 27.41 -3.68 -6.76
CA ASN A 109 28.25 -3.67 -7.96
C ASN A 109 27.81 -4.80 -8.93
N TYR A 110 28.74 -5.40 -9.67
CA TYR A 110 28.45 -6.38 -10.74
C TYR A 110 27.63 -7.62 -10.30
N ASN A 111 27.66 -7.98 -9.01
CA ASN A 111 26.88 -9.10 -8.46
C ASN A 111 25.46 -8.71 -8.04
N CYS A 112 25.09 -7.43 -8.11
CA CYS A 112 23.77 -6.96 -7.72
C CYS A 112 22.71 -7.41 -8.74
N GLY A 113 21.63 -8.03 -8.25
CA GLY A 113 20.50 -8.45 -9.08
C GLY A 113 19.86 -7.29 -9.83
N CYS A 114 19.67 -6.13 -9.18
CA CYS A 114 19.16 -4.91 -9.81
C CYS A 114 20.07 -4.47 -10.96
N LYS A 115 21.39 -4.37 -10.71
CA LYS A 115 22.36 -3.93 -11.72
C LYS A 115 22.45 -4.89 -12.91
N LYS A 116 22.33 -6.20 -12.68
CA LYS A 116 22.36 -7.22 -13.74
C LYS A 116 21.22 -7.08 -14.75
N VAL A 117 20.07 -6.59 -14.31
CA VAL A 117 18.92 -6.32 -15.20
C VAL A 117 18.87 -4.86 -15.66
N GLY A 118 19.92 -4.07 -15.40
CA GLY A 118 19.99 -2.66 -15.79
C GLY A 118 19.14 -1.71 -14.94
N LEU A 119 18.72 -2.11 -13.74
CA LEU A 119 17.92 -1.29 -12.83
C LEU A 119 18.78 -0.69 -11.69
N PHE A 120 18.42 0.50 -11.23
CA PHE A 120 18.95 1.08 -9.99
C PHE A 120 18.35 0.36 -8.76
N CYS A 121 19.10 0.34 -7.67
CA CYS A 121 18.62 -0.19 -6.40
C CYS A 121 17.72 0.83 -5.71
N SER A 122 16.50 0.43 -5.37
CA SER A 122 15.60 1.21 -4.52
C SER A 122 16.06 1.26 -3.06
N GLN A 123 15.68 2.28 -2.28
CA GLN A 123 15.96 2.38 -0.83
C GLN A 123 15.41 1.18 -0.03
N VAL A 124 14.39 0.48 -0.55
CA VAL A 124 13.81 -0.70 0.09
C VAL A 124 14.61 -2.00 -0.09
N CYS A 125 15.74 -1.97 -0.81
CA CYS A 125 16.64 -3.13 -0.89
C CYS A 125 17.21 -3.47 0.49
N THR A 126 17.03 -4.72 0.92
CA THR A 126 17.09 -5.15 2.33
C THR A 126 18.39 -4.79 3.05
N ASN A 127 19.54 -4.97 2.39
CA ASN A 127 20.85 -4.84 3.02
C ASN A 127 21.60 -3.55 2.65
N CYS A 128 21.34 -2.98 1.46
CA CYS A 128 22.05 -1.77 1.04
C CYS A 128 21.35 -0.48 1.50
N GLN A 129 20.02 -0.51 1.68
CA GLN A 129 19.18 0.58 2.22
C GLN A 129 19.49 1.98 1.65
N GLY A 130 20.00 2.06 0.42
CA GLY A 130 20.55 3.30 -0.16
C GLY A 130 21.89 3.77 0.44
N GLN A 131 22.16 3.53 1.73
CA GLN A 131 23.30 4.12 2.46
C GLN A 131 24.69 3.67 1.98
N PHE A 132 24.86 2.37 1.69
CA PHE A 132 26.12 1.81 1.18
C PHE A 132 25.97 1.29 -0.26
N CYS A 133 24.93 1.77 -0.95
CA CYS A 133 24.59 1.32 -2.28
C CYS A 133 25.35 2.13 -3.33
N SER A 134 26.17 1.46 -4.13
CA SER A 134 26.86 2.04 -5.29
C SER A 134 26.01 2.09 -6.57
N ASN A 135 24.77 1.61 -6.53
CA ASN A 135 23.85 1.51 -7.67
C ASN A 135 22.58 2.31 -7.38
N VAL A 136 22.74 3.58 -7.03
CA VAL A 136 21.65 4.52 -6.73
C VAL A 136 21.45 5.43 -7.94
N GLU A 137 20.22 5.80 -8.22
CA GLU A 137 19.89 6.77 -9.26
C GLU A 137 20.36 8.17 -8.84
N SER A 138 21.20 8.81 -9.66
CA SER A 138 21.71 10.16 -9.39
C SER A 138 20.70 11.20 -9.89
N ASN A 139 19.91 11.72 -8.96
CA ASN A 139 18.93 12.82 -9.07
C ASN A 139 17.56 12.47 -9.71
N THR A 140 16.55 12.24 -8.85
CA THR A 140 15.22 12.85 -9.01
C THR A 140 14.64 13.16 -7.62
N THR A 141 14.00 14.32 -7.54
CA THR A 141 13.18 14.84 -6.44
C THR A 141 11.93 13.99 -6.19
N ASP A 142 12.10 12.70 -5.85
CA ASP A 142 11.03 11.89 -5.25
C ASP A 142 11.16 11.84 -3.71
N THR A 143 12.05 12.65 -3.15
CA THR A 143 12.27 12.87 -1.70
C THR A 143 11.21 13.74 -1.02
N ASP A 144 10.08 14.05 -1.67
CA ASP A 144 8.90 14.57 -0.96
C ASP A 144 7.91 13.45 -0.57
N ALA A 145 8.16 12.18 -0.92
CA ALA A 145 7.27 11.08 -0.58
C ALA A 145 7.82 10.20 0.55
N TYR A 146 7.75 10.76 1.76
CA TYR A 146 7.74 10.07 3.06
C TYR A 146 9.10 9.72 3.67
N ASP A 147 9.58 10.63 4.52
CA ASP A 147 10.62 10.39 5.50
C ASP A 147 10.35 9.10 6.29
N ILE A 148 11.28 8.15 6.19
CA ILE A 148 11.22 6.83 6.85
C ILE A 148 11.78 6.91 8.28
N ASN A 149 12.02 8.11 8.79
CA ASN A 149 12.51 8.35 10.14
C ASN A 149 11.39 8.89 11.04
N GLU A 150 10.44 8.03 11.38
CA GLU A 150 9.73 8.18 12.65
C GLU A 150 9.71 6.81 13.34
N GLU A 151 10.41 6.73 14.46
CA GLU A 151 10.38 5.60 15.37
C GLU A 151 8.93 5.35 15.80
N ILE A 152 8.26 4.38 15.18
CA ILE A 152 7.09 3.74 15.80
C ILE A 152 7.63 2.71 16.79
N SER A 153 8.26 3.23 17.85
CA SER A 153 8.33 2.56 19.13
C SER A 153 6.96 2.73 19.77
N ASP A 154 6.06 1.77 19.57
CA ASP A 154 5.33 1.25 20.72
C ASP A 154 4.82 -0.16 20.45
N LYS A 155 5.32 -1.07 21.28
CA LYS A 155 5.09 -2.51 21.23
C LYS A 155 3.93 -2.93 22.16
N SER A 156 3.09 -2.00 22.60
CA SER A 156 2.17 -2.23 23.72
C SER A 156 0.73 -2.60 23.36
N PHE A 157 0.29 -2.54 22.10
CA PHE A 157 -1.16 -2.71 21.82
C PHE A 157 -1.64 -4.16 21.59
N PHE A 158 -0.75 -5.17 21.54
CA PHE A 158 -1.15 -6.55 21.21
C PHE A 158 -1.43 -7.47 22.41
N LEU A 159 -1.47 -6.97 23.64
CA LEU A 159 -1.83 -7.76 24.82
C LEU A 159 -2.70 -6.95 25.77
N GLN A 160 -4.01 -6.92 25.52
CA GLN A 160 -5.07 -7.10 26.52
C GLN A 160 -6.44 -6.82 25.90
N GLN A 161 -7.15 -7.88 25.52
CA GLN A 161 -8.47 -8.14 26.08
C GLN A 161 -8.86 -9.58 25.73
N SER A 162 -8.31 -10.54 26.48
CA SER A 162 -9.00 -11.79 26.74
C SER A 162 -9.77 -11.60 28.04
N ILE A 163 -11.04 -11.99 27.99
CA ILE A 163 -12.14 -11.84 28.97
C ILE A 163 -12.97 -10.57 28.74
#